data_AF-A0A924D4P4-F1
#
_entry.id   AF-A0A924D4P4-F1
#
_cell.length_a   1.000
_cell.length_b   1.000
_cell.length_c   1.000
_cell.angle_alpha   90.00
_cell.angle_beta   90.00
_cell.angle_gamma   90.00
#
_symmetry.space_group_name_H-M   'P 1'
#
loop_
_entity.id
_entity.type
_entity.pdbx_description
1 polymer ?
#
loop_
_entity_poly.entity_id
_entity_poly.type
_entity_poly.pdbx_seq_one_letter_code
_entity_poly.pdbx_strand_id
1 'polypeptide(L)'
;MNWNTYIKSYQSYLKIERGLSKNTTENYVFDVERLCSFLDENQIVVSPITVSEEIIQQFIYSISKEVGSRSQARIISGLKSFFSYLIFEDYRSDSPMELIESPRLGR
;
A
#
# COMPACT_ATOMS: atom_id res chain seq x y z
N MET A 1 -11.52 -11.84 -0.92
CA MET A 1 -11.46 -10.80 -1.98
C MET A 1 -10.10 -10.83 -2.66
N ASN A 2 -9.97 -10.32 -3.89
CA ASN A 2 -8.84 -10.63 -4.79
C ASN A 2 -7.49 -9.94 -4.45
N TRP A 3 -7.30 -9.39 -3.23
CA TRP A 3 -6.06 -8.71 -2.81
C TRP A 3 -4.81 -9.59 -2.93
N ASN A 4 -4.91 -10.84 -2.48
CA ASN A 4 -3.78 -11.78 -2.46
C ASN A 4 -3.17 -12.00 -3.85
N THR A 5 -4.00 -12.04 -4.91
CA THR A 5 -3.52 -12.21 -6.28
C THR A 5 -2.67 -11.00 -6.71
N TYR A 6 -3.15 -9.78 -6.49
CA TYR A 6 -2.40 -8.56 -6.82
C TYR A 6 -1.15 -8.40 -5.97
N ILE A 7 -1.19 -8.77 -4.69
CA ILE A 7 -0.03 -8.73 -3.80
C ILE A 7 1.05 -9.71 -4.29
N LYS A 8 0.68 -10.93 -4.71
CA LYS A 8 1.62 -11.92 -5.27
C LYS A 8 2.23 -11.46 -6.59
N SER A 9 1.43 -10.87 -7.47
CA SER A 9 1.92 -10.31 -8.73
C SER A 9 2.85 -9.12 -8.48
N TYR A 10 2.49 -8.23 -7.55
CA TYR A 10 3.33 -7.12 -7.11
C TYR A 10 4.65 -7.61 -6.49
N GLN A 11 4.60 -8.63 -5.63
CA GLN A 11 5.79 -9.24 -5.05
C GLN A 11 6.73 -9.80 -6.14
N SER A 12 6.15 -10.44 -7.16
CA SER A 12 6.90 -10.97 -8.30
C SER A 12 7.52 -9.84 -9.12
N TYR A 13 6.78 -8.77 -9.38
CA TYR A 13 7.26 -7.55 -10.03
C TYR A 13 8.43 -6.91 -9.27
N LEU A 14 8.32 -6.74 -7.95
CA LEU A 14 9.39 -6.19 -7.12
C LEU A 14 10.68 -7.03 -7.19
N LYS A 15 10.53 -8.36 -7.22
CA LYS A 15 11.65 -9.30 -7.21
C LYS A 15 12.31 -9.43 -8.59
N ILE A 16 11.51 -9.62 -9.63
CA ILE A 16 11.99 -9.98 -10.97
C ILE A 16 12.30 -8.71 -11.78
N GLU A 17 11.31 -7.83 -11.93
CA GLU A 17 11.43 -6.63 -12.77
C GLU A 17 12.26 -5.54 -12.08
N ARG A 18 12.08 -5.35 -10.77
CA ARG A 18 12.83 -4.32 -10.01
C ARG A 18 14.10 -4.83 -9.34
N GLY A 19 14.36 -6.14 -9.37
CA GLY A 19 15.56 -6.75 -8.80
C GLY A 19 15.77 -6.48 -7.30
N LEU A 20 14.70 -6.22 -6.53
CA LEU A 20 14.83 -5.89 -5.13
C LEU A 20 15.19 -7.12 -4.28
N SER A 21 15.93 -6.87 -3.19
CA SER A 21 16.27 -7.92 -2.24
C SER A 21 15.00 -8.54 -1.63
N LYS A 22 15.11 -9.78 -1.14
CA LYS A 22 14.01 -10.48 -0.45
C LYS A 22 13.45 -9.63 0.70
N ASN A 23 14.31 -9.15 1.60
CA ASN A 23 13.89 -8.34 2.75
C ASN A 23 13.20 -7.05 2.33
N THR A 24 13.73 -6.38 1.30
CA THR A 24 13.10 -5.16 0.77
C THR A 24 11.71 -5.48 0.22
N THR A 25 11.60 -6.53 -0.60
CA THR A 25 10.34 -6.98 -1.18
C THR A 25 9.30 -7.32 -0.10
N GLU A 26 9.70 -8.07 0.93
CA GLU A 26 8.85 -8.43 2.06
C GLU A 26 8.35 -7.20 2.82
N ASN A 27 9.20 -6.18 3.03
CA ASN A 27 8.77 -4.94 3.68
C ASN A 27 7.71 -4.18 2.88
N TYR A 28 7.82 -4.15 1.55
CA TYR A 28 6.81 -3.54 0.68
C TYR A 28 5.49 -4.32 0.69
N VAL A 29 5.55 -5.65 0.63
CA VAL A 29 4.37 -6.52 0.72
C VAL A 29 3.68 -6.33 2.07
N PHE A 30 4.45 -6.33 3.15
CA PHE A 30 3.94 -6.14 4.51
C PHE A 30 3.16 -4.83 4.67
N ASP A 31 3.60 -3.74 4.03
CA ASP A 31 2.88 -2.46 4.08
C ASP A 31 1.50 -2.53 3.41
N VAL A 32 1.35 -3.30 2.33
CA VAL A 32 0.07 -3.54 1.67
C VAL A 32 -0.80 -4.48 2.48
N GLU A 33 -0.20 -5.49 3.11
CA GLU A 33 -0.93 -6.41 3.99
C GLU A 33 -1.51 -5.70 5.21
N ARG A 34 -0.85 -4.66 5.76
CA ARG A 34 -1.43 -3.85 6.83
C ARG A 34 -2.72 -3.14 6.41
N LEU A 35 -2.81 -2.66 5.17
CA LEU A 35 -4.06 -2.13 4.64
C LEU A 35 -5.13 -3.24 4.56
N CYS A 36 -4.76 -4.44 4.10
CA CYS A 36 -5.69 -5.57 4.06
C CYS A 36 -6.23 -5.92 5.45
N SER A 37 -5.36 -5.98 6.47
CA SER A 37 -5.77 -6.22 7.85
C SER A 37 -6.74 -5.15 8.34
N PHE A 38 -6.48 -3.87 8.07
CA PHE A 38 -7.40 -2.80 8.41
C PHE A 38 -8.78 -2.96 7.73
N LEU A 39 -8.80 -3.34 6.45
CA LEU A 39 -10.06 -3.60 5.73
C LEU A 39 -10.84 -4.75 6.35
N ASP A 40 -10.17 -5.85 6.66
CA ASP A 40 -10.78 -7.03 7.28
C ASP A 40 -11.32 -6.73 8.68
N GLU A 41 -10.56 -6.03 9.52
CA GLU A 41 -10.95 -5.61 10.87
C GLU A 41 -12.18 -4.70 10.88
N ASN A 42 -12.32 -3.85 9.86
CA ASN A 42 -13.44 -2.92 9.72
C ASN A 42 -14.57 -3.48 8.84
N GLN A 43 -14.49 -4.75 8.42
CA GLN A 43 -15.45 -5.40 7.53
C GLN A 43 -15.70 -4.64 6.21
N ILE A 44 -14.66 -3.97 5.70
CA ILE A 44 -14.71 -3.19 4.48
C ILE A 44 -14.44 -4.09 3.28
N VAL A 45 -15.47 -4.31 2.47
CA VAL A 45 -15.45 -5.24 1.33
C VAL A 45 -15.13 -4.47 0.05
N VAL A 46 -13.84 -4.27 -0.26
CA VAL A 46 -13.36 -3.63 -1.49
C VAL A 46 -12.19 -4.38 -2.14
N SER A 47 -11.94 -4.13 -3.43
CA SER A 47 -10.78 -4.66 -4.16
C SER A 47 -9.67 -3.61 -4.30
N PRO A 48 -8.42 -3.99 -4.61
CA PRO A 48 -7.37 -3.02 -4.94
C PRO A 48 -7.73 -2.09 -6.10
N ILE A 49 -8.56 -2.56 -7.04
CA ILE A 49 -9.00 -1.80 -8.22
C ILE A 49 -10.04 -0.75 -7.85
N THR A 50 -10.84 -1.00 -6.82
CA THR A 50 -12.01 -0.18 -6.47
C THR A 50 -11.91 0.53 -5.13
N VAL A 51 -10.84 0.29 -4.35
CA VAL A 51 -10.61 1.01 -3.09
C VAL A 51 -10.49 2.51 -3.37
N SER A 52 -11.23 3.30 -2.60
CA SER A 52 -11.30 4.75 -2.75
C SER A 52 -10.25 5.46 -1.90
N GLU A 53 -10.01 6.72 -2.24
CA GLU A 53 -9.14 7.59 -1.46
C GLU A 53 -9.63 7.74 -0.01
N GLU A 54 -10.93 7.86 0.25
CA GLU A 54 -11.43 8.03 1.62
C GLU A 54 -11.08 6.84 2.52
N ILE A 55 -11.15 5.61 1.99
CA ILE A 55 -10.78 4.41 2.73
C ILE A 55 -9.27 4.40 3.02
N ILE A 56 -8.45 4.81 2.05
CA ILE A 56 -7.01 4.96 2.25
C ILE A 56 -6.71 6.01 3.34
N GLN A 57 -7.39 7.17 3.31
CA GLN A 57 -7.22 8.20 4.32
C GLN A 57 -7.59 7.69 5.73
N GLN A 58 -8.67 6.92 5.85
CA GLN A 58 -9.06 6.28 7.12
C GLN A 58 -7.97 5.33 7.63
N PHE A 59 -7.38 4.51 6.74
CA PHE A 59 -6.26 3.65 7.10
C PHE A 59 -5.01 4.44 7.54
N ILE A 60 -4.63 5.49 6.80
CA ILE A 60 -3.47 6.30 7.18
C ILE A 60 -3.71 7.00 8.53
N TYR A 61 -4.94 7.43 8.80
CA TYR A 61 -5.33 8.01 10.07
C TYR A 61 -5.28 6.99 11.22
N SER A 62 -5.75 5.76 11.04
CA SER A 62 -5.66 4.72 12.08
C SER A 62 -4.19 4.40 12.40
N ILE A 63 -3.36 4.18 11.38
CA ILE A 63 -1.93 3.91 11.52
C ILE A 63 -1.18 5.06 12.21
N SER A 64 -1.57 6.31 11.98
CA SER A 64 -0.93 7.48 12.61
C SER A 64 -1.01 7.48 14.14
N LYS A 65 -1.99 6.75 14.71
CA LYS A 65 -2.16 6.59 16.15
C LYS A 65 -1.32 5.45 16.73
N GLU A 66 -0.85 4.54 15.89
CA GLU A 66 -0.13 3.33 16.30
C GLU A 66 1.38 3.45 16.11
N VAL A 67 1.84 4.18 15.09
CA VAL A 67 3.25 4.22 14.71
C VAL A 67 3.78 5.64 14.58
N GLY A 68 5.08 5.80 14.83
CA GLY A 68 5.75 7.08 14.63
C GLY A 68 5.93 7.47 13.15
N SER A 69 6.27 8.74 12.92
CA SER A 69 6.34 9.36 11.59
C SER A 69 7.23 8.63 10.58
N ARG A 70 8.34 8.01 11.02
CA ARG A 70 9.21 7.21 10.14
C ARG A 70 8.50 5.97 9.60
N SER A 71 7.80 5.24 10.46
CA SER A 71 7.04 4.06 10.06
C SER A 71 5.85 4.45 9.19
N GLN A 72 5.17 5.54 9.52
CA GLN A 72 4.07 6.06 8.70
C GLN A 72 4.56 6.45 7.29
N ALA A 73 5.69 7.17 7.18
CA ALA A 73 6.28 7.53 5.88
C ALA A 73 6.66 6.27 5.07
N ARG A 74 7.19 5.24 5.73
CA ARG A 74 7.51 3.94 5.08
C ARG A 74 6.25 3.27 4.54
N ILE A 75 5.19 3.18 5.33
CA ILE A 75 3.91 2.56 4.92
C ILE A 75 3.30 3.31 3.74
N ILE A 76 3.27 4.64 3.79
CA ILE A 76 2.79 5.48 2.68
C ILE A 76 3.61 5.23 1.41
N SER A 77 4.94 5.12 1.53
CA SER A 77 5.80 4.77 0.39
C SER A 77 5.50 3.37 -0.15
N GLY A 78 5.23 2.40 0.73
CA GLY A 78 4.86 1.04 0.35
C GLY A 78 3.57 1.01 -0.47
N LEU A 79 2.54 1.71 0.01
CA LEU A 79 1.25 1.84 -0.67
C LEU A 79 1.36 2.60 -2.00
N LYS A 80 2.09 3.73 -2.04
CA LYS A 80 2.32 4.47 -3.30
C LYS A 80 2.97 3.56 -4.36
N SER A 81 3.99 2.79 -3.97
CA SER A 81 4.63 1.84 -4.88
C SER A 81 3.67 0.75 -5.38
N PHE A 82 2.78 0.24 -4.52
CA PHE A 82 1.78 -0.74 -4.91
C PHE A 82 0.75 -0.18 -5.90
N PHE A 83 0.17 1.00 -5.64
CA PHE A 83 -0.80 1.61 -6.55
C PHE A 83 -0.15 2.09 -7.86
N SER A 84 1.10 2.54 -7.84
CA SER A 84 1.88 2.78 -9.06
C SER A 84 2.06 1.51 -9.89
N TYR A 85 2.29 0.36 -9.25
CA TYR A 85 2.35 -0.93 -9.94
C TYR A 85 0.99 -1.30 -10.57
N LEU A 86 -0.12 -1.08 -9.88
CA LEU A 86 -1.45 -1.35 -10.45
C LEU A 86 -1.74 -0.49 -11.68
N ILE A 87 -1.27 0.76 -11.70
CA ILE A 87 -1.37 1.63 -12.88
C ILE A 87 -0.44 1.15 -14.00
N PHE A 88 0.79 0.76 -13.65
CA PHE A 88 1.77 0.24 -14.62
C PHE A 88 1.26 -1.01 -15.37
N GLU A 89 0.54 -1.89 -14.68
CA GLU A 89 -0.09 -3.09 -15.26
C GLU A 89 -1.48 -2.83 -15.85
N ASP A 90 -1.91 -1.57 -15.96
CA ASP A 90 -3.22 -1.16 -16.51
C ASP A 90 -4.43 -1.72 -15.73
N TYR A 91 -4.24 -2.10 -14.45
CA TYR A 91 -5.34 -2.50 -13.57
C TYR A 91 -6.14 -1.31 -13.02
N ARG A 92 -5.53 -0.12 -13.01
CA ARG A 92 -6.16 1.15 -12.61
C ARG A 92 -5.67 2.29 -13.50
N SER A 93 -6.54 3.27 -13.73
CA SER A 93 -6.18 4.52 -14.40
C SER A 93 -5.75 5.64 -13.44
N ASP A 94 -5.95 5.42 -12.13
CA ASP A 94 -5.78 6.41 -11.07
C ASP A 94 -5.11 5.81 -9.83
N SER A 95 -4.59 6.68 -8.95
CA SER A 95 -4.03 6.28 -7.67
C SER A 95 -4.86 6.85 -6.51
N PRO A 96 -5.43 6.02 -5.62
CA PRO A 96 -6.12 6.50 -4.42
C PRO A 96 -5.13 7.06 -3.38
N MET A 97 -3.84 7.12 -3.70
CA MET A 97 -2.79 7.72 -2.88
C MET A 97 -2.40 9.13 -3.34
N GLU A 98 -3.05 9.69 -4.37
CA GLU A 98 -2.62 10.91 -5.05
C GLU A 98 -2.48 12.11 -4.11
N LEU A 99 -3.48 12.34 -3.24
CA LEU A 99 -3.48 13.44 -2.27
C LEU A 99 -2.89 13.06 -0.90
N ILE A 100 -2.33 11.85 -0.76
CA ILE A 100 -1.76 11.38 0.51
C ILE A 100 -0.32 11.88 0.66
N GLU A 101 -0.09 12.77 1.63
CA GLU A 101 1.23 13.28 1.96
C GLU A 101 1.96 12.40 2.99
N SER A 102 3.26 12.21 2.78
CA SER A 102 4.12 11.57 3.78
C SER A 102 4.48 12.56 4.89
N PRO A 103 4.54 12.13 6.16
CA PRO A 103 4.99 12.97 7.27
C PRO A 103 6.36 13.57 7.00
N ARG A 104 6.52 14.87 7.32
CA ARG A 104 7.83 15.51 7.28
C ARG A 104 8.70 14.93 8.39
N LEU A 105 9.72 14.16 8.00
CA LEU A 105 10.73 13.70 8.95
C LEU A 105 11.63 14.89 9.26
N GLY A 106 11.57 15.39 10.50
CA GLY A 106 12.54 16.37 10.99
C GLY A 106 13.96 15.82 10.85
N ARG A 107 14.88 16.66 10.37
CA ARG A 107 16.32 16.36 10.32
C ARG A 107 16.90 16.22 11.72
#